data_AF-A0ABD0NSC9-F1
#
_entry.id   AF-A0ABD0NSC9-F1
#
_cell.length_a   1.000
_cell.length_b   1.000
_cell.length_c   1.000
_cell.angle_alpha   90.00
_cell.angle_beta   90.00
_cell.angle_gamma   90.00
#
_symmetry.space_group_name_H-M   'P 1'
#
loop_
_entity.id
_entity.type
_entity.pdbx_description
1 polymer ?
#
loop_
_entity_poly.entity_id
_entity_poly.type
_entity_poly.pdbx_seq_one_letter_code
_entity_poly.pdbx_strand_id
1 'polypeptide(L)'
;AMVGFSGVMKALYESGVLDCVTYVAGLSGSTWYMSTLYSHQEFPTKGPEQINKELMNRVSSNPLRLLLPKHITNYVHALWSKKATGQPVTFTDIFGMLIGETLIPS
;
A
#
# COMPACT_ATOMS: atom_id res chain seq x y z
N ALA A 1 8.75 7.81 5.26
CA ALA A 1 7.93 7.17 6.31
C ALA A 1 7.75 5.67 6.05
N MET A 2 7.04 5.26 4.99
CA MET A 2 6.76 3.85 4.65
C MET A 2 7.96 2.89 4.80
N VAL A 3 9.06 3.11 4.07
CA VAL A 3 10.26 2.23 4.10
C VAL A 3 10.95 2.23 5.47
N GLY A 4 10.92 3.35 6.20
CA GLY A 4 11.45 3.38 7.57
C GLY A 4 10.57 2.56 8.52
N PHE A 5 9.25 2.70 8.40
CA PHE A 5 8.29 1.98 9.23
C PHE A 5 8.28 0.47 8.93
N SER A 6 8.59 0.06 7.70
CA SER A 6 8.74 -1.35 7.36
C SER A 6 9.90 -2.04 8.09
N GLY A 7 11.02 -1.34 8.26
CA GLY A 7 12.14 -1.80 9.08
C GLY A 7 11.79 -1.90 10.56
N VAL A 8 11.07 -0.89 11.09
CA VAL A 8 10.57 -0.91 12.47
C VAL A 8 9.67 -2.11 12.71
N MET A 9 8.68 -2.34 11.85
CA MET A 9 7.74 -3.46 11.98
C MET A 9 8.43 -4.82 11.86
N LYS A 10 9.47 -4.93 11.02
CA LYS A 10 10.32 -6.13 10.99
C LYS A 10 10.98 -6.39 12.34
N ALA A 11 11.65 -5.39 12.92
CA ALA A 11 12.31 -5.55 14.20
C ALA A 11 11.32 -5.87 15.33
N LEU A 12 10.15 -5.21 15.36
CA LEU A 12 9.10 -5.48 16.34
C LEU A 12 8.52 -6.89 16.21
N TYR A 13 8.35 -7.38 14.97
CA TYR A 13 7.86 -8.73 14.70
C TYR A 13 8.88 -9.80 15.12
N GLU A 14 10.14 -9.68 14.69
CA GLU A 14 11.19 -10.67 14.99
C GLU A 14 11.57 -10.73 16.48
N SER A 15 11.43 -9.61 17.20
CA SER A 15 11.68 -9.55 18.64
C SER A 15 10.51 -10.01 19.52
N GLY A 16 9.34 -10.29 18.93
CA GLY A 16 8.12 -10.60 19.68
C GLY A 16 7.48 -9.40 20.38
N VAL A 17 8.04 -8.18 20.26
CA VAL A 17 7.43 -6.96 20.82
C VAL A 17 6.06 -6.71 20.20
N LEU A 18 5.89 -7.03 18.92
CA LEU A 18 4.60 -6.89 18.24
C LEU A 18 3.50 -7.77 18.85
N ASP A 19 3.86 -8.91 19.47
CA ASP A 19 2.88 -9.78 20.15
C ASP A 19 2.34 -9.16 21.45
N CYS A 20 3.00 -8.11 21.95
CA CYS A 20 2.65 -7.43 23.19
C CYS A 20 1.90 -6.10 22.97
N VAL A 21 1.80 -5.61 21.72
CA VAL A 21 1.15 -4.31 21.46
C VAL A 21 -0.35 -4.47 21.26
N THR A 22 -1.14 -3.57 21.85
CA THR A 22 -2.59 -3.54 21.64
C THR A 22 -2.96 -2.85 20.32
N TYR A 23 -2.20 -1.84 19.90
CA TYR A 23 -2.50 -1.03 18.73
C TYR A 23 -1.24 -0.66 17.94
N VAL A 24 -1.38 -0.63 16.63
CA VAL A 24 -0.45 0.02 15.69
C VAL A 24 -1.18 1.19 15.05
N ALA A 25 -0.68 2.40 15.26
CA ALA A 25 -1.25 3.62 14.70
C ALA A 25 -0.29 4.26 13.69
N GLY A 26 -0.83 4.94 12.69
CA GLY A 26 -0.04 5.63 11.67
C GLY A 26 -0.82 6.73 10.97
N LEU A 27 -0.09 7.64 10.35
CA LEU A 27 -0.62 8.73 9.53
C LEU A 27 0.24 8.87 8.27
N SER A 28 -0.38 9.31 7.16
CA SER A 28 0.32 9.59 5.90
C SER A 28 1.17 8.39 5.46
N GLY A 29 2.44 8.56 5.08
CA GLY A 29 3.25 7.47 4.53
C GLY A 29 3.42 6.23 5.42
N SER A 30 3.20 6.30 6.74
CA SER A 30 3.20 5.10 7.59
C SER A 30 1.95 4.23 7.37
N THR A 31 0.80 4.84 7.02
CA THR A 31 -0.41 4.08 6.70
C THR A 31 -0.26 3.27 5.43
N TRP A 32 0.55 3.73 4.47
CA TRP A 32 0.83 2.95 3.25
C TRP A 32 1.48 1.61 3.56
N TYR A 33 2.44 1.60 4.48
CA TYR A 33 3.06 0.34 4.92
C TYR A 33 2.07 -0.52 5.72
N MET A 34 1.31 0.09 6.64
CA MET A 34 0.29 -0.64 7.40
C MET A 34 -0.72 -1.31 6.46
N SER A 35 -1.27 -0.57 5.49
CA SER A 35 -2.16 -1.12 4.47
C SER A 35 -1.50 -2.27 3.70
N THR A 36 -0.25 -2.10 3.26
CA THR A 36 0.48 -3.13 2.51
C THR A 36 0.69 -4.41 3.34
N LEU A 37 1.07 -4.28 4.62
CA LEU A 37 1.33 -5.40 5.50
C LEU A 37 0.04 -6.13 5.87
N TYR A 38 -0.96 -5.40 6.37
CA TYR A 38 -2.20 -5.98 6.87
C TYR A 38 -3.15 -6.46 5.76
N SER A 39 -2.99 -6.01 4.51
CA SER A 39 -3.73 -6.54 3.36
C SER A 39 -3.06 -7.75 2.71
N HIS A 40 -1.85 -8.12 3.13
CA HIS A 40 -1.14 -9.25 2.53
C HIS A 40 -1.80 -10.56 2.97
N GLN A 41 -2.25 -11.38 2.02
CA GLN A 41 -3.04 -12.60 2.30
C GLN A 41 -2.33 -13.61 3.21
N GLU A 42 -1.00 -13.69 3.12
CA GLU A 42 -0.18 -14.58 3.94
C GLU A 42 0.22 -14.00 5.30
N PHE A 43 -0.07 -12.73 5.60
CA PHE A 43 0.19 -12.17 6.93
C PHE A 43 -0.83 -12.71 7.94
N PRO A 44 -0.44 -13.15 9.16
CA PRO A 44 0.88 -13.02 9.77
C PRO A 44 1.86 -14.19 9.52
N THR A 45 1.43 -15.30 8.90
CA THR A 45 2.31 -16.47 8.64
C THR A 45 3.61 -16.06 7.91
N LYS A 46 3.47 -15.17 6.94
CA LYS A 46 4.58 -14.47 6.28
C LYS A 46 4.80 -13.13 6.98
N GLY A 47 5.97 -12.99 7.58
CA GLY A 47 6.32 -11.81 8.37
C GLY A 47 6.78 -10.62 7.51
N PRO A 48 7.08 -9.49 8.17
CA PRO A 48 7.62 -8.30 7.52
C PRO A 48 8.91 -8.56 6.73
N GLU A 49 9.74 -9.54 7.09
CA GLU A 49 10.98 -9.82 6.35
C GLU A 49 10.70 -10.15 4.88
N GLN A 50 9.78 -11.06 4.60
CA GLN A 50 9.44 -11.48 3.25
C GLN A 50 8.59 -10.43 2.54
N ILE A 51 7.61 -9.84 3.23
CA ILE A 51 6.75 -8.80 2.65
C ILE A 51 7.57 -7.55 2.28
N ASN A 52 8.59 -7.20 3.06
CA ASN A 52 9.47 -6.07 2.75
C ASN A 52 10.33 -6.32 1.50
N LYS A 53 10.67 -7.58 1.17
CA LYS A 53 11.36 -7.91 -0.09
C LYS A 53 10.46 -7.63 -1.30
N GLU A 54 9.18 -7.96 -1.19
CA GLU A 54 8.20 -7.60 -2.24
C GLU A 54 7.99 -6.09 -2.34
N LEU A 55 7.86 -5.41 -1.20
CA LEU A 55 7.75 -3.96 -1.15
C LEU A 55 8.95 -3.31 -1.85
N MET A 56 10.18 -3.77 -1.54
CA MET A 56 11.41 -3.29 -2.16
C MET A 56 11.36 -3.45 -3.69
N ASN A 57 10.94 -4.60 -4.20
CA ASN A 57 10.83 -4.84 -5.63
C ASN A 57 9.85 -3.86 -6.29
N ARG A 58 8.69 -3.60 -5.67
CA ARG A 58 7.68 -2.68 -6.21
C ARG A 58 8.19 -1.25 -6.27
N VAL A 59 8.78 -0.76 -5.17
CA VAL A 59 9.22 0.64 -5.05
C VAL A 59 10.57 0.90 -5.73
N SER A 60 11.28 -0.15 -6.18
CA SER A 60 12.50 -0.02 -6.98
C SER A 60 12.23 0.52 -8.39
N SER A 61 11.01 0.32 -8.90
CA SER A 61 10.58 0.85 -10.18
C SER A 61 10.03 2.28 -10.03
N ASN A 62 10.22 3.14 -11.03
CA ASN A 62 9.66 4.49 -11.00
C ASN A 62 8.12 4.43 -11.00
N PRO A 63 7.44 4.87 -9.91
CA PRO A 63 5.97 4.78 -9.81
C PRO A 63 5.25 5.58 -10.90
N LEU A 64 5.90 6.61 -11.46
CA LEU A 64 5.34 7.41 -12.54
C LEU A 64 5.13 6.62 -13.84
N ARG A 65 5.74 5.43 -13.98
CA ARG A 65 5.43 4.52 -15.09
C ARG A 65 3.98 4.02 -15.05
N LEU A 66 3.33 3.97 -13.90
CA LEU A 66 1.92 3.58 -13.80
C LEU A 66 0.97 4.64 -14.36
N LEU A 67 1.47 5.83 -14.69
CA LEU A 67 0.72 6.86 -15.43
C LEU A 67 0.78 6.64 -16.96
N LEU A 68 1.32 5.51 -17.43
CA LEU A 68 1.32 5.16 -18.85
C LEU A 68 -0.12 4.96 -19.38
N PRO A 69 -0.39 5.24 -20.67
CA PRO A 69 -1.74 5.25 -21.24
C PRO A 69 -2.56 3.98 -21.01
N LYS A 70 -1.89 2.81 -20.93
CA LYS A 70 -2.52 1.50 -20.73
C LYS A 70 -3.18 1.33 -19.35
N HIS A 71 -2.67 2.02 -18.33
CA HIS A 71 -3.20 1.96 -16.96
C HIS A 71 -4.25 3.05 -16.70
N ILE A 72 -4.12 4.20 -17.37
CA ILE A 72 -5.07 5.31 -17.29
C ILE A 72 -6.49 4.90 -17.71
N THR A 73 -6.65 4.00 -18.69
CA THR A 73 -8.00 3.57 -19.12
C THR A 73 -8.77 2.88 -18.00
N ASN A 74 -8.10 2.07 -17.18
CA ASN A 74 -8.72 1.40 -16.03
C ASN A 74 -9.09 2.41 -14.94
N TYR A 75 -8.23 3.41 -14.72
CA TYR A 75 -8.48 4.48 -13.76
C TYR A 75 -9.71 5.29 -14.17
N VAL A 76 -9.77 5.70 -15.44
CA VAL A 76 -10.90 6.45 -15.99
C VAL A 76 -12.19 5.65 -15.83
N HIS A 77 -12.18 4.36 -16.17
CA HIS A 77 -13.36 3.52 -16.03
C HIS A 77 -13.83 3.43 -14.56
N ALA A 78 -12.94 3.11 -13.63
CA ALA A 78 -13.28 2.99 -12.20
C ALA A 78 -13.81 4.30 -11.62
N LEU A 79 -13.17 5.43 -11.96
CA LEU A 79 -13.62 6.75 -11.53
C LEU A 79 -14.93 7.17 -12.17
N TRP A 80 -15.17 6.80 -13.43
CA TRP A 80 -16.42 7.09 -14.10
C TRP A 80 -17.57 6.31 -13.47
N SER A 81 -17.36 5.03 -13.11
CA SER A 81 -18.33 4.25 -12.33
C SER A 81 -18.64 4.92 -10.99
N LYS A 82 -17.62 5.37 -10.25
CA LYS A 82 -17.80 6.13 -8.99
C LYS A 82 -18.62 7.41 -9.20
N LYS A 83 -18.34 8.16 -10.26
CA LYS A 83 -19.08 9.38 -10.59
C LYS A 83 -20.52 9.09 -11.00
N ALA A 84 -20.75 8.02 -11.78
CA ALA A 84 -22.07 7.62 -12.26
C ALA A 84 -23.00 7.19 -11.11
N THR A 85 -22.45 6.68 -10.00
CA THR A 85 -23.21 6.40 -8.77
C THR A 85 -23.44 7.63 -7.88
N GLY A 86 -23.09 8.83 -8.34
CA GLY A 86 -23.32 10.09 -7.66
C GLY A 86 -22.24 10.48 -6.64
N GLN A 87 -21.15 9.71 -6.53
CA GLN A 87 -20.05 10.05 -5.62
C GLN A 87 -19.06 11.03 -6.27
N PRO A 88 -18.54 12.03 -5.53
CA PRO A 88 -17.54 12.95 -6.07
C PRO A 88 -16.23 12.23 -6.38
N VAL A 89 -15.57 12.67 -7.45
CA VAL A 89 -14.23 12.26 -7.83
C VAL A 89 -13.31 13.46 -7.71
N THR A 90 -12.17 13.26 -7.08
CA THR A 90 -11.17 14.28 -6.77
C THR A 90 -9.76 13.80 -7.15
N PHE A 91 -8.77 14.69 -7.04
CA PHE A 91 -7.37 14.30 -7.22
C PHE A 91 -6.93 13.17 -6.27
N THR A 92 -7.50 13.13 -5.05
CA THR A 92 -7.22 12.08 -4.06
C THR A 92 -7.57 10.69 -4.57
N ASP A 93 -8.60 10.56 -5.41
CA ASP A 93 -8.98 9.27 -5.98
C ASP A 93 -7.93 8.76 -6.97
N ILE A 94 -7.44 9.65 -7.83
CA ILE A 94 -6.36 9.34 -8.80
C ILE A 94 -5.09 8.96 -8.05
N PHE A 95 -4.72 9.76 -7.05
CA PHE A 95 -3.56 9.49 -6.21
C PHE A 95 -3.70 8.17 -5.44
N GLY A 96 -4.89 7.87 -4.91
CA GLY A 96 -5.18 6.62 -4.21
C GLY A 96 -5.02 5.39 -5.10
N MET A 97 -5.49 5.44 -6.35
CA MET A 97 -5.29 4.35 -7.31
C MET A 97 -3.80 4.15 -7.64
N LEU A 98 -3.05 5.24 -7.85
CA LEU A 98 -1.60 5.17 -8.10
C LEU A 98 -0.84 4.49 -6.95
N ILE A 99 -1.14 4.89 -5.71
CA ILE A 99 -0.52 4.29 -4.52
C ILE A 99 -0.95 2.83 -4.38
N GLY A 100 -2.22 2.52 -4.59
CA GLY A 100 -2.77 1.17 -4.53
C GLY A 100 -2.08 0.22 -5.52
N GLU A 101 -2.00 0.60 -6.79
CA GLU A 101 -1.37 -0.21 -7.85
C GLU A 101 0.15 -0.35 -7.66
N THR A 102 0.80 0.65 -7.05
CA THR A 102 2.23 0.55 -6.71
C THR A 102 2.46 -0.45 -5.58
N LEU A 103 1.63 -0.44 -4.54
CA LEU A 103 1.98 -1.08 -3.26
C LEU A 103 1.24 -2.39 -2.99
N ILE A 104 -0.02 -2.51 -3.39
CA ILE A 104 -0.89 -3.63 -3.02
C ILE A 104 -1.02 -4.56 -4.23
N PRO A 105 -0.74 -5.87 -4.09
CA PRO A 105 -0.95 -6.81 -5.18
C PRO A 105 -2.43 -6.87 -5.52
N SER A 106 -2.76 -6.65 -6.79
CA SER A 106 -4.08 -6.90 -7.37
C SER A 106 -4.37 -8.40 -7.46
#